data_AF-A0A7K4JK73-F1
#
_entry.id   AF-A0A7K4JK73-F1
#
_cell.length_a   1.000
_cell.length_b   1.000
_cell.length_c   1.000
_cell.angle_alpha   90.00
_cell.angle_beta   90.00
_cell.angle_gamma   90.00
#
_symmetry.space_group_name_H-M   'P 1'
#
loop_
_entity.id
_entity.type
_entity.pdbx_description
1 polymer ?
#
loop_
_entity_poly.entity_id
_entity_poly.type
_entity_poly.pdbx_seq_one_letter_code
_entity_poly.pdbx_strand_id
1 'polypeptide(L)'
;IYWADGFVFVYSITDYESYRVIRPLHQHIRKIHPNANIPLLLMANKGDLLRARQVSSKEGLQLASELGGTYYEVSARENCEGVHEAFQQLCQEVSRMIGSCNGEKRRGLHLVRPKSPNMQDLKRRLKQALTSKGK
;
A
#
# COMPACT_ATOMS: atom_id res chain seq x y z
N ILE A 1 -4.14 -7.42 -6.26
CA ILE A 1 -3.11 -6.86 -5.34
C ILE A 1 -2.28 -7.94 -4.62
N TYR A 2 -2.25 -9.18 -5.13
CA TYR A 2 -1.66 -10.33 -4.43
C TYR A 2 -0.13 -10.27 -4.27
N TRP A 3 0.56 -9.46 -5.08
CA TRP A 3 2.03 -9.37 -5.09
C TRP A 3 2.57 -8.24 -4.21
N ALA A 4 1.71 -7.50 -3.51
CA ALA A 4 2.14 -6.33 -2.75
C ALA A 4 2.88 -6.75 -1.46
N ASP A 5 4.09 -6.25 -1.30
CA ASP A 5 4.93 -6.50 -0.13
C ASP A 5 4.69 -5.50 1.02
N GLY A 6 3.89 -4.46 0.79
CA GLY A 6 3.57 -3.42 1.78
C GLY A 6 2.33 -2.62 1.37
N PHE A 7 1.61 -2.07 2.34
CA PHE A 7 0.43 -1.24 2.11
C PHE A 7 0.54 0.14 2.73
N VAL A 8 0.02 1.12 2.01
CA VAL A 8 -0.10 2.50 2.46
C VAL A 8 -1.57 2.89 2.39
N PHE A 9 -2.14 3.25 3.52
CA PHE A 9 -3.44 3.86 3.64
C PHE A 9 -3.28 5.36 3.80
N VAL A 10 -3.96 6.15 2.98
CA VAL A 10 -3.91 7.61 3.05
C VAL A 10 -5.32 8.13 3.22
N TYR A 11 -5.53 8.98 4.21
CA TYR A 11 -6.76 9.76 4.38
C TYR A 11 -6.42 11.24 4.54
N SER A 12 -7.41 12.12 4.47
CA SER A 12 -7.21 13.55 4.72
C SER A 12 -7.73 13.94 6.09
N ILE A 13 -6.94 14.70 6.86
CA ILE A 13 -7.39 15.18 8.18
C ILE A 13 -8.60 16.12 8.09
N THR A 14 -8.89 16.67 6.92
CA THR A 14 -10.00 17.59 6.65
C THR A 14 -11.24 16.89 6.07
N ASP A 15 -11.22 15.56 5.95
CA ASP A 15 -12.32 14.78 5.37
C ASP A 15 -12.52 13.49 6.18
N TYR A 16 -13.53 13.51 7.05
CA TYR A 16 -13.85 12.38 7.91
C TYR A 16 -14.29 11.13 7.11
N GLU A 17 -14.94 11.29 5.95
CA GLU A 17 -15.38 10.15 5.14
C GLU A 17 -14.18 9.39 4.56
N SER A 18 -13.11 10.10 4.18
CA SER A 18 -11.85 9.46 3.76
C SER A 18 -11.24 8.59 4.86
N TYR A 19 -11.36 8.99 6.13
CA TYR A 19 -10.91 8.21 7.29
C TYR A 19 -11.79 6.97 7.52
N ARG A 20 -13.11 7.10 7.40
CA ARG A 20 -14.05 5.99 7.63
C ARG A 20 -13.83 4.82 6.66
N VAL A 21 -13.44 5.11 5.42
CA VAL A 21 -13.23 4.09 4.37
C VAL A 21 -11.99 3.22 4.63
N ILE A 22 -11.04 3.65 5.47
CA ILE A 22 -9.81 2.89 5.75
C ILE A 22 -10.10 1.51 6.36
N ARG A 23 -11.02 1.41 7.33
CA ARG A 23 -11.35 0.12 7.98
C ARG A 23 -11.92 -0.90 6.97
N PRO A 24 -12.95 -0.57 6.16
CA PRO A 24 -13.41 -1.44 5.08
C PRO A 24 -12.30 -1.87 4.10
N LEU A 25 -11.43 -0.95 3.70
CA LEU A 25 -10.33 -1.28 2.79
C LEU A 25 -9.34 -2.26 3.43
N HIS A 26 -8.94 -2.05 4.68
CA HIS A 26 -8.06 -2.97 5.41
C HIS A 26 -8.69 -4.36 5.52
N GLN A 27 -9.99 -4.45 5.85
CA GLN A 27 -10.70 -5.73 5.89
C GLN A 27 -10.67 -6.45 4.53
N HIS A 28 -10.83 -5.71 3.43
CA HIS A 28 -10.74 -6.27 2.09
C HIS A 28 -9.33 -6.83 1.80
N ILE A 29 -8.29 -6.10 2.17
CA ILE A 29 -6.90 -6.56 2.01
C ILE A 29 -6.62 -7.80 2.87
N ARG A 30 -7.11 -7.85 4.12
CA ARG A 30 -6.98 -9.01 5.00
C ARG A 30 -7.66 -10.26 4.43
N LYS A 31 -8.79 -10.13 3.74
CA LYS A 31 -9.44 -11.26 3.04
C LYS A 31 -8.58 -11.81 1.91
N ILE A 32 -7.84 -10.95 1.23
CA ILE A 32 -6.94 -11.31 0.12
C ILE A 32 -5.62 -11.89 0.65
N HIS A 33 -5.16 -11.42 1.82
CA HIS A 33 -3.91 -11.83 2.47
C HIS A 33 -4.15 -12.35 3.91
N PRO A 34 -4.86 -13.48 4.09
CA PRO A 34 -5.31 -13.92 5.41
C PRO A 34 -4.18 -14.28 6.39
N ASN A 35 -3.05 -14.78 5.87
CA ASN A 35 -1.92 -15.26 6.68
C ASN A 35 -0.66 -14.40 6.53
N ALA A 36 -0.74 -13.27 5.83
CA ALA A 36 0.43 -12.44 5.57
C ALA A 36 0.49 -11.29 6.59
N ASN A 37 1.60 -11.20 7.31
CA ASN A 37 1.90 -10.04 8.15
C ASN A 37 2.59 -8.98 7.28
N ILE A 38 1.80 -8.30 6.44
CA ILE A 38 2.31 -7.33 5.47
C ILE A 38 2.44 -5.96 6.18
N PRO A 39 3.60 -5.28 6.10
CA PRO A 39 3.78 -3.95 6.67
C PRO A 39 2.73 -2.96 6.18
N LEU A 40 2.16 -2.20 7.12
CA LEU A 40 1.10 -1.24 6.88
C LEU A 40 1.50 0.13 7.41
N LEU A 41 1.33 1.14 6.58
CA LEU A 41 1.53 2.54 6.91
C LEU A 41 0.21 3.30 6.77
N LEU A 42 -0.24 3.98 7.83
CA LEU A 42 -1.38 4.90 7.79
C LEU A 42 -0.88 6.34 7.78
N MET A 43 -1.20 7.06 6.71
CA MET A 43 -0.87 8.48 6.54
C MET A 43 -2.11 9.37 6.62
N ALA A 44 -2.06 10.31 7.55
CA ALA A 44 -2.99 11.41 7.67
C ALA A 44 -2.45 12.61 6.88
N ASN A 45 -2.99 12.84 5.69
CA ASN A 45 -2.55 13.88 4.77
C ASN A 45 -3.25 15.23 5.03
N LYS A 46 -2.65 16.31 4.52
CA LYS A 46 -3.06 17.71 4.70
C LYS A 46 -2.89 18.23 6.13
N GLY A 47 -1.86 17.77 6.84
CA GLY A 47 -1.53 18.20 8.20
C GLY A 47 -1.40 19.71 8.39
N ASP A 48 -1.12 20.45 7.32
CA ASP A 48 -1.07 21.92 7.27
C ASP A 48 -2.44 22.58 7.54
N LEU A 49 -3.54 21.90 7.23
CA LEU A 49 -4.90 22.45 7.31
C LEU A 49 -5.56 22.25 8.69
N LEU A 50 -4.84 22.61 9.76
CA LEU A 50 -5.28 22.39 11.15
C LEU A 50 -6.65 22.99 11.48
N ARG A 51 -6.98 24.15 10.91
CA ARG A 51 -8.27 24.84 11.14
C ARG A 51 -9.47 24.10 10.53
N ALA A 52 -9.23 23.30 9.50
CA ALA A 52 -10.26 22.50 8.82
C ALA A 52 -10.24 21.04 9.29
N ARG A 53 -9.53 20.73 10.38
CA ARG A 53 -9.39 19.36 10.88
C ARG A 53 -10.75 18.80 11.32
N GLN A 54 -11.05 17.62 10.81
CA GLN A 54 -12.19 16.80 11.17
C GLN A 54 -11.78 15.50 11.88
N VAL A 55 -10.53 15.05 11.70
CA VAL A 55 -9.99 13.84 12.32
C VAL A 55 -8.84 14.21 13.25
N SER A 56 -8.96 13.85 14.53
CA SER A 56 -7.91 14.11 15.51
C SER A 56 -6.70 13.18 15.31
N SER A 57 -5.51 13.65 15.65
CA SER A 57 -4.30 12.81 15.60
C SER A 57 -4.42 11.57 16.51
N LYS A 58 -5.20 11.67 17.61
CA LYS A 58 -5.50 10.53 18.49
C LYS A 58 -6.32 9.45 17.79
N GLU A 59 -7.35 9.82 17.04
CA GLU A 59 -8.14 8.87 16.24
C GLU A 59 -7.31 8.21 15.13
N GLY A 60 -6.39 8.97 14.52
CA GLY A 60 -5.43 8.44 13.55
C GLY A 60 -4.48 7.41 14.16
N LEU A 61 -3.88 7.75 15.30
CA LEU A 61 -2.96 6.86 16.02
C LEU A 61 -3.66 5.59 16.52
N GLN A 62 -4.86 5.74 17.08
CA GLN A 62 -5.68 4.61 17.50
C GLN A 62 -6.01 3.70 16.32
N LEU A 63 -6.43 4.26 15.18
CA LEU A 63 -6.69 3.46 13.98
C LEU A 63 -5.44 2.73 13.52
N ALA A 64 -4.28 3.37 13.43
CA ALA A 64 -3.05 2.68 13.02
C ALA A 64 -2.72 1.49 13.94
N SER A 65 -2.88 1.67 15.25
CA SER A 65 -2.70 0.60 16.23
C SER A 65 -3.69 -0.55 16.03
N GLU A 66 -4.97 -0.25 15.78
CA GLU A 66 -6.00 -1.26 15.46
C GLU A 66 -5.67 -2.06 14.19
N LEU A 67 -5.08 -1.41 13.18
CA LEU A 67 -4.68 -2.05 11.92
C LEU A 67 -3.36 -2.82 12.03
N GLY A 68 -2.59 -2.62 13.11
CA GLY A 68 -1.25 -3.16 13.29
C GLY A 68 -0.21 -2.50 12.39
N GLY A 69 -0.35 -1.20 12.13
CA GLY A 69 0.56 -0.43 11.29
C GLY A 69 1.12 0.83 11.97
N THR A 70 1.96 1.54 11.24
CA THR A 70 2.60 2.78 11.71
C THR A 70 1.77 4.01 11.30
N TYR A 71 1.71 5.03 12.15
CA TYR A 71 0.98 6.28 11.87
C TYR A 71 1.94 7.42 11.53
N TYR A 72 1.62 8.18 10.48
CA TYR A 72 2.27 9.43 10.14
C TYR A 72 1.25 10.50 9.82
N GLU A 73 1.46 11.70 10.34
CA GLU A 73 0.71 12.89 9.93
C GLU A 73 1.61 13.78 9.07
N VAL A 74 1.17 14.04 7.85
CA VAL A 74 2.00 14.67 6.82
C VAL A 74 1.22 15.75 6.07
N SER A 75 1.95 16.71 5.52
CA SER A 75 1.46 17.59 4.48
C SER A 75 2.24 17.30 3.21
N ALA A 76 1.58 16.76 2.18
CA ALA A 76 2.23 16.63 0.87
C ALA A 76 2.58 18.00 0.25
N ARG A 77 2.02 19.10 0.76
CA ARG A 77 2.28 20.47 0.29
C ARG A 77 3.48 21.09 1.00
N GLU A 78 3.52 21.00 2.32
CA GLU A 78 4.47 21.75 3.15
C GLU A 78 5.54 20.87 3.81
N ASN A 79 5.31 19.56 3.90
CA ASN A 79 6.16 18.62 4.64
C ASN A 79 6.59 17.41 3.77
N CYS A 80 7.42 17.69 2.76
CA CYS A 80 7.98 16.65 1.88
C CYS A 80 8.90 15.66 2.63
N GLU A 81 9.61 16.14 3.66
CA GLU A 81 10.53 15.32 4.46
C GLU A 81 9.76 14.26 5.27
N GLY A 82 8.67 14.62 5.93
CA GLY A 82 7.84 13.66 6.67
C GLY A 82 7.22 12.59 5.77
N VAL A 83 6.89 12.92 4.51
CA VAL A 83 6.47 11.91 3.53
C VAL A 83 7.63 10.98 3.19
N HIS A 84 8.82 11.52 2.93
CA HIS A 84 10.01 10.72 2.65
C HIS A 84 10.32 9.74 3.78
N GLU A 85 10.34 10.22 5.03
CA GLU A 85 10.59 9.40 6.22
C GLU A 85 9.55 8.28 6.38
N ALA A 86 8.27 8.57 6.18
CA ALA A 86 7.20 7.58 6.29
C ALA A 86 7.39 6.43 5.28
N PHE A 87 7.71 6.76 4.03
CA PHE A 87 8.00 5.76 3.00
C PHE A 87 9.31 5.02 3.26
N GLN A 88 10.34 5.70 3.74
CA GLN A 88 11.62 5.08 4.07
C GLN A 88 11.44 4.04 5.18
N GLN A 89 10.67 4.35 6.23
CA GLN A 89 10.36 3.40 7.30
C GLN A 89 9.61 2.18 6.79
N LEU A 90 8.60 2.38 5.93
CA LEU A 90 7.89 1.26 5.32
C LEU A 90 8.84 0.37 4.48
N CYS A 91 9.69 0.97 3.65
CA CYS A 91 10.66 0.24 2.84
C CYS A 91 11.66 -0.55 3.70
N GLN A 92 12.11 0.02 4.82
CA GLN A 92 12.98 -0.66 5.78
C GLN A 92 12.28 -1.86 6.42
N GLU A 93 11.01 -1.70 6.81
CA GLU A 93 10.19 -2.77 7.39
C GLU A 93 10.01 -3.93 6.40
N VAL A 94 9.64 -3.62 5.16
CA VAL A 94 9.52 -4.61 4.08
C VAL A 94 10.85 -5.31 3.83
N SER A 95 11.95 -4.55 3.75
CA SER A 95 13.29 -5.11 3.55
C SER A 95 13.71 -6.02 4.69
N ARG A 96 13.35 -5.71 5.94
CA ARG A 96 13.62 -6.56 7.11
C ARG A 96 12.85 -7.86 7.02
N MET A 97 11.57 -7.82 6.66
CA MET A 97 10.76 -9.04 6.49
C MET A 97 11.29 -9.93 5.35
N ILE A 98 11.80 -9.33 4.27
CA ILE A 98 12.45 -10.06 3.17
C ILE A 98 13.85 -10.56 3.57
N GLY A 99 14.60 -9.80 4.38
CA GLY A 99 15.96 -10.16 4.80
C GLY A 99 16.00 -11.26 5.87
N SER A 100 15.06 -11.26 6.82
CA SER A 100 14.98 -12.26 7.90
C SER A 100 14.63 -13.67 7.41
N CYS A 101 14.11 -13.84 6.18
CA CYS A 101 13.79 -15.17 5.64
C CYS A 101 14.95 -15.87 4.89
N ASN A 102 16.18 -15.33 4.93
CA ASN A 102 17.35 -15.98 4.31
C ASN A 102 17.96 -17.14 5.12
N GLY A 103 17.54 -17.37 6.37
CA GLY A 103 18.06 -18.45 7.23
C GLY A 103 17.32 -19.78 7.14
N GLU A 104 16.04 -19.79 6.76
CA GLU A 104 15.20 -20.98 6.74
C GLU A 104 14.56 -21.14 5.36
N LYS A 105 14.82 -22.29 4.74
CA LYS A 105 14.35 -22.72 3.41
C LYS A 105 12.97 -22.15 3.01
N ARG A 106 13.00 -21.10 2.18
CA ARG A 106 12.03 -20.71 1.12
C ARG A 106 10.70 -21.48 1.10
N ARG A 107 9.80 -21.25 2.05
CA ARG A 107 8.40 -21.71 1.97
C ARG A 107 7.46 -20.63 2.51
N GLY A 108 6.86 -19.87 1.58
CA GLY A 108 5.88 -18.79 1.81
C GLY A 108 6.57 -17.43 2.00
N LEU A 109 6.36 -16.36 1.25
CA LEU A 109 5.33 -15.96 0.28
C LEU A 109 6.00 -15.21 -0.88
N HIS A 110 6.98 -15.82 -1.57
CA HIS A 110 7.50 -15.22 -2.80
C HIS A 110 6.49 -15.41 -3.94
N LEU A 111 5.42 -14.60 -3.93
CA LEU A 111 4.58 -14.44 -5.10
C LEU A 111 5.41 -13.67 -6.11
N VAL A 112 6.02 -14.43 -7.04
CA VAL A 112 6.78 -13.90 -8.17
C VAL A 112 5.95 -12.79 -8.79
N ARG A 113 6.41 -11.54 -8.64
CA ARG A 113 5.79 -10.38 -9.29
C ARG A 113 5.64 -10.74 -10.77
N PRO A 114 4.42 -10.85 -11.31
CA PRO A 114 4.24 -11.29 -12.68
C PRO A 114 4.99 -10.32 -13.58
N LYS A 115 5.97 -10.85 -14.33
CA LYS A 115 6.73 -10.05 -15.28
C LYS A 115 5.76 -9.54 -16.33
N SER A 116 5.85 -8.25 -16.66
CA SER A 116 5.10 -7.67 -17.77
C SER A 116 5.31 -8.53 -19.03
N PRO A 117 4.26 -8.88 -19.78
CA PRO A 117 4.38 -9.71 -20.96
C PRO A 117 5.40 -9.14 -21.94
N ASN A 118 6.18 -10.00 -22.59
CA ASN A 118 7.12 -9.57 -23.62
C ASN A 118 6.36 -8.84 -24.75
N MET A 119 6.77 -7.60 -25.04
CA MET A 119 6.11 -6.72 -26.01
C MET A 119 6.12 -7.30 -27.43
N GLN A 120 7.09 -8.14 -27.78
CA GLN A 120 7.13 -8.83 -29.07
C GLN A 120 6.05 -9.90 -29.17
N ASP A 121 5.86 -10.70 -28.12
CA ASP A 121 4.80 -11.70 -28.05
C ASP A 121 3.42 -11.05 -28.04
N LEU A 122 3.27 -9.91 -27.35
CA LEU A 122 2.03 -9.15 -27.32
C LEU A 122 1.69 -8.58 -28.71
N LYS A 123 2.67 -8.01 -29.42
CA LYS A 123 2.52 -7.54 -30.80
C LYS A 123 2.13 -8.68 -31.74
N ARG A 124 2.75 -9.86 -31.60
CA ARG A 124 2.43 -11.05 -32.40
C ARG A 124 0.99 -11.51 -32.18
N ARG A 125 0.56 -11.62 -30.91
CA ARG A 125 -0.81 -12.03 -30.55
C ARG A 125 -1.87 -11.03 -31.04
N LEU A 126 -1.61 -9.74 -30.90
CA LEU A 126 -2.52 -8.71 -31.40
C LEU A 126 -2.67 -8.78 -32.92
N LYS A 127 -1.55 -8.93 -33.64
CA LYS A 127 -1.57 -9.09 -35.10
C LYS A 127 -2.39 -10.31 -35.54
N GLN A 128 -2.20 -11.46 -34.87
CA GLN A 128 -2.96 -12.69 -35.15
C GLN A 128 -4.47 -12.53 -34.87
N ALA A 129 -4.83 -11.85 -33.79
CA ALA A 129 -6.23 -11.60 -33.43
C ALA A 129 -6.93 -10.69 -34.45
N LEU A 130 -6.24 -9.66 -34.94
CA LEU A 130 -6.77 -8.74 -35.96
C LEU A 130 -6.91 -9.44 -37.31
N THR A 131 -5.99 -10.32 -37.69
CA THR A 131 -6.11 -11.10 -38.93
C THR A 131 -7.21 -12.15 -38.89
N SER A 132 -7.60 -12.62 -37.71
CA SER A 132 -8.64 -13.65 -37.55
C SER A 132 -10.08 -13.09 -37.54
N LYS A 133 -10.25 -11.75 -37.47
CA LYS A 133 -11.54 -11.06 -37.50
C LYS A 133 -11.94 -10.51 -38.88
N GLY A 134 -11.15 -10.82 -39.91
CA GLY A 134 -11.34 -10.37 -41.29
C GLY A 134 -11.74 -11.47 -42.28
N LYS A 135 -12.27 -12.61 -41.79
CA LYS A 135 -12.90 -13.65 -42.62
C LYS A 135 -14.32 -13.89 -42.17
#